data_AF-A0A645G6F7-F1
#
_entry.id   AF-A0A645G6F7-F1
#
_cell.length_a   1.000
_cell.length_b   1.000
_cell.length_c   1.000
_cell.angle_alpha   90.00
_cell.angle_beta   90.00
_cell.angle_gamma   90.00
#
_symmetry.space_group_name_H-M   'P 1'
#
loop_
_entity.id
_entity.type
_entity.pdbx_description
1 polymer ?
#
loop_
_entity_poly.entity_id
_entity_poly.type
_entity_poly.pdbx_seq_one_letter_code
_entity_poly.pdbx_strand_id
1 'polypeptide(L)'
;MIKGKGTIIAVDLNPLNLNPVPPTVTSYVGDAFGKEMREKLISHGPYDVIISDAAPMTMGNRAVDTARSENLAEQVVYLAQDHLKVHGNLVVKIFQGGGQVELLKLMRTLFAKVKPFKPKACRDDSFEIYLVGLDRLEMEGGACKS
;
A
#
# COMPACT_ATOMS: atom_id res chain seq x y z
N MET A 1 11.90 12.89 7.15
CA MET A 1 11.86 13.83 6.01
C MET A 1 12.87 13.37 4.97
N ILE A 2 12.42 13.08 3.74
CA ILE A 2 13.31 12.63 2.65
C ILE A 2 14.34 13.73 2.40
N LYS A 3 15.64 13.39 2.45
CA LYS A 3 16.71 14.34 2.06
C LYS A 3 16.76 14.39 0.54
N GLY A 4 16.40 15.52 -0.07
CA GLY A 4 16.48 15.73 -1.52
C GLY A 4 15.19 16.30 -2.13
N LYS A 5 14.98 16.07 -3.44
CA LYS A 5 13.84 16.59 -4.23
C LYS A 5 12.58 15.70 -4.16
N GLY A 6 12.51 14.77 -3.22
CA GLY A 6 11.39 13.83 -3.10
C GLY A 6 10.12 14.52 -2.58
N THR A 7 8.99 14.25 -3.22
CA THR A 7 7.66 14.67 -2.77
C THR A 7 6.93 13.50 -2.12
N ILE A 8 6.03 13.81 -1.19
CA ILE A 8 5.20 12.84 -0.48
C ILE A 8 3.75 13.24 -0.72
N ILE A 9 2.97 12.30 -1.26
CA ILE A 9 1.52 12.41 -1.31
C ILE A 9 0.98 11.50 -0.21
N ALA A 10 0.26 12.07 0.75
CA ALA A 10 -0.31 11.33 1.87
C ALA A 10 -1.83 11.43 1.85
N VAL A 11 -2.49 10.33 2.16
CA VAL A 11 -3.95 10.25 2.28
C VAL A 11 -4.28 9.48 3.54
N ASP A 12 -5.17 10.03 4.36
CA ASP A 12 -5.67 9.39 5.57
C ASP A 12 -7.13 9.81 5.79
N LEU A 13 -7.90 8.99 6.50
CA LEU A 13 -9.27 9.36 6.89
C LEU A 13 -9.28 10.54 7.88
N ASN A 14 -8.18 10.77 8.58
CA ASN A 14 -8.00 11.84 9.55
C ASN A 14 -6.93 12.85 9.10
N PRO A 15 -7.00 14.12 9.55
CA PRO A 15 -5.93 15.08 9.31
C PRO A 15 -4.58 14.61 9.86
N LEU A 16 -3.52 14.81 9.07
CA LEU A 16 -2.16 14.60 9.56
C LEU A 16 -1.78 15.70 10.55
N ASN A 17 -1.30 15.30 11.73
CA ASN A 17 -0.81 16.22 12.76
C ASN A 17 0.63 16.68 12.46
N LEU A 18 0.83 17.36 11.33
CA LEU A 18 2.10 17.95 10.93
C LEU A 18 2.01 19.48 11.03
N ASN A 19 2.81 20.10 11.90
CA ASN A 19 2.81 21.55 12.08
C ASN A 19 4.24 22.12 12.18
N PRO A 20 4.69 22.93 11.20
CA PRO A 20 4.06 23.17 9.90
C PRO A 20 4.15 21.92 9.00
N VAL A 21 3.20 21.76 8.06
CA VAL A 21 3.31 20.73 7.02
C VAL A 21 4.54 21.06 6.17
N PRO A 22 5.48 20.11 5.97
CA PRO A 22 6.64 20.40 5.16
C PRO A 22 6.27 20.65 3.69
N PRO A 23 6.98 21.52 2.97
CA PRO A 23 6.64 21.89 1.59
C PRO A 23 6.74 20.73 0.59
N THR A 24 7.40 19.65 0.97
CA THR A 24 7.51 18.42 0.17
C THR A 24 6.33 17.47 0.39
N VAL A 25 5.37 17.80 1.25
CA VAL A 25 4.24 16.93 1.61
C VAL A 25 2.92 17.58 1.15
N THR A 26 2.19 16.86 0.30
CA THR A 26 0.79 17.15 -0.01
C THR A 26 -0.07 16.12 0.70
N SER A 27 -0.97 16.58 1.59
CA SER A 27 -1.86 15.70 2.35
C SER A 27 -3.32 15.88 1.94
N TYR A 28 -4.02 14.76 1.80
CA TYR A 28 -5.47 14.71 1.60
C TYR A 28 -6.14 14.00 2.78
N VAL A 29 -7.33 14.47 3.14
CA VAL A 29 -8.19 13.82 4.13
C VAL A 29 -9.35 13.16 3.39
N GLY A 30 -9.47 11.84 3.49
CA GLY A 30 -10.52 11.06 2.85
C GLY A 30 -10.13 9.60 2.60
N ASP A 31 -11.08 8.85 2.04
CA ASP A 31 -10.87 7.45 1.66
C ASP A 31 -10.03 7.36 0.39
N ALA A 32 -8.84 6.76 0.50
CA ALA A 32 -7.90 6.55 -0.61
C ALA A 32 -8.50 5.74 -1.78
N PHE A 33 -9.51 4.91 -1.51
CA PHE A 33 -10.15 4.05 -2.52
C PHE A 33 -11.42 4.66 -3.12
N GLY A 34 -11.90 5.77 -2.56
CA GLY A 34 -13.01 6.54 -3.09
C GLY A 34 -12.67 7.16 -4.45
N LYS A 35 -13.64 7.21 -5.37
CA LYS A 35 -13.43 7.66 -6.77
C LYS A 35 -12.70 9.01 -6.88
N GLU A 36 -13.19 10.02 -6.15
CA GLU A 36 -12.61 11.36 -6.17
C GLU A 36 -11.16 11.39 -5.66
N MET A 37 -10.88 10.63 -4.60
CA MET A 37 -9.54 10.57 -4.04
C MET A 37 -8.60 9.82 -4.96
N ARG A 38 -9.06 8.71 -5.56
CA ARG A 38 -8.30 7.99 -6.59
C ARG A 38 -7.90 8.95 -7.68
N GLU A 39 -8.82 9.68 -8.29
CA GLU A 39 -8.53 10.67 -9.36
C GLU A 39 -7.42 11.66 -8.95
N LYS A 40 -7.47 12.19 -7.72
CA LYS A 40 -6.40 13.04 -7.15
C LYS A 40 -5.07 12.29 -7.06
N LEU A 41 -5.05 11.08 -6.49
CA LEU A 41 -3.84 10.26 -6.37
C LEU A 41 -3.27 9.87 -7.74
N ILE A 42 -4.10 9.63 -8.77
CA ILE A 42 -3.62 9.35 -10.13
C ILE A 42 -2.81 10.54 -10.66
N SER A 43 -3.32 11.77 -10.46
CA SER A 43 -2.72 12.99 -11.01
C SER A 43 -1.32 13.31 -10.48
N HIS A 44 -0.92 12.76 -9.33
CA HIS A 44 0.43 12.90 -8.80
C HIS A 44 1.37 11.75 -9.17
N GLY A 45 0.82 10.64 -9.67
CA GLY A 45 1.59 9.47 -10.08
C GLY A 45 2.27 9.64 -11.45
N PRO A 46 3.03 8.63 -11.90
CA PRO A 46 3.29 7.38 -11.19
C PRO A 46 4.31 7.55 -10.05
N TYR A 47 4.22 6.72 -9.02
CA TYR A 47 5.01 6.76 -7.79
C TYR A 47 6.23 5.85 -7.85
N ASP A 48 7.33 6.24 -7.20
CA ASP A 48 8.51 5.38 -7.01
C ASP A 48 8.28 4.34 -5.90
N VAL A 49 7.53 4.73 -4.86
CA VAL A 49 7.21 3.86 -3.72
C VAL A 49 5.79 4.17 -3.24
N ILE A 50 5.01 3.12 -2.95
CA ILE A 50 3.75 3.21 -2.23
C ILE A 50 3.90 2.49 -0.88
N ILE A 51 3.49 3.14 0.20
CA ILE A 51 3.48 2.59 1.55
C ILE A 51 2.07 2.74 2.11
N SER A 52 1.45 1.63 2.48
CA SER A 52 0.18 1.62 3.20
C SER A 52 0.35 1.00 4.57
N ASP A 53 0.18 1.84 5.59
CA ASP A 53 0.06 1.45 6.99
C ASP A 53 -1.42 1.47 7.44
N ALA A 54 -2.36 1.44 6.49
CA ALA A 54 -3.78 1.41 6.80
C ALA A 54 -4.16 0.06 7.44
N ALA A 55 -5.06 0.11 8.43
CA ALA A 55 -5.67 -1.07 9.03
C ALA A 55 -7.18 -0.81 9.23
N PRO A 56 -8.02 -1.85 9.10
CA PRO A 56 -9.42 -1.73 9.46
C PRO A 56 -9.58 -1.57 10.97
N MET A 57 -10.73 -1.02 11.39
CA MET A 57 -11.14 -1.10 12.80
C MET A 57 -11.26 -2.57 13.22
N THR A 58 -10.53 -2.95 14.27
CA THR A 58 -10.58 -4.29 14.84
C THR A 58 -11.87 -4.51 15.62
N MET A 59 -12.55 -5.63 15.38
CA MET A 59 -13.75 -6.03 16.11
C MET A 59 -13.46 -7.06 17.21
N GLY A 60 -12.18 -7.41 17.42
CA GLY A 60 -11.77 -8.39 18.42
C GLY A 60 -11.98 -9.84 17.98
N ASN A 61 -12.46 -10.05 16.74
CA ASN A 61 -12.53 -11.36 16.12
C ASN A 61 -11.40 -11.48 15.10
N ARG A 62 -10.40 -12.31 15.43
CA ARG A 62 -9.20 -12.45 14.62
C ARG A 62 -9.48 -12.84 13.16
N ALA A 63 -10.45 -13.71 12.90
CA ALA A 63 -10.78 -14.13 11.54
C ALA A 63 -11.36 -12.95 10.72
N VAL A 64 -12.28 -12.21 11.32
CA VAL A 64 -12.90 -11.05 10.66
C VAL A 64 -11.89 -9.92 10.47
N ASP A 65 -11.06 -9.64 11.48
CA ASP A 65 -10.05 -8.59 11.43
C ASP A 65 -8.97 -8.89 10.39
N THR A 66 -8.55 -10.16 10.28
CA THR A 66 -7.63 -10.64 9.24
C THR A 66 -8.24 -10.45 7.85
N ALA A 67 -9.47 -10.94 7.63
CA ALA A 67 -10.12 -10.85 6.31
C ALA A 67 -10.33 -9.39 5.86
N ARG A 68 -10.71 -8.50 6.78
CA ARG A 68 -10.82 -7.06 6.48
C ARG A 68 -9.48 -6.43 6.16
N SER A 69 -8.42 -6.83 6.86
CA SER A 69 -7.07 -6.33 6.61
C SER A 69 -6.54 -6.79 5.25
N GLU A 70 -6.85 -8.03 4.87
CA GLU A 70 -6.48 -8.59 3.56
C GLU A 70 -7.20 -7.88 2.42
N ASN A 71 -8.51 -7.66 2.54
CA ASN A 71 -9.27 -6.92 1.53
C ASN A 71 -8.78 -5.48 1.37
N LEU A 72 -8.44 -4.81 2.47
CA LEU A 72 -7.83 -3.48 2.43
C LEU A 72 -6.48 -3.51 1.71
N ALA A 73 -5.63 -4.47 2.04
CA ALA A 73 -4.32 -4.62 1.40
C ALA A 73 -4.41 -4.97 -0.09
N GLU A 74 -5.41 -5.77 -0.48
CA GLU A 74 -5.71 -6.08 -1.88
C GLU A 74 -6.03 -4.81 -2.67
N GLN A 75 -6.86 -3.91 -2.13
CA GLN A 75 -7.16 -2.62 -2.77
C GLN A 75 -5.91 -1.74 -2.94
N VAL A 76 -4.97 -1.79 -1.98
CA VAL A 76 -3.67 -1.11 -2.10
C VAL A 76 -2.83 -1.73 -3.22
N VAL A 77 -2.82 -3.06 -3.36
CA VAL A 77 -2.10 -3.75 -4.45
C VAL A 77 -2.66 -3.34 -5.82
N TYR A 78 -3.98 -3.23 -5.97
CA TYR A 78 -4.58 -2.73 -7.20
C TYR A 78 -4.23 -1.27 -7.49
N LEU A 79 -4.24 -0.40 -6.46
CA LEU A 79 -3.76 0.97 -6.60
C LEU A 79 -2.30 1.02 -7.07
N ALA A 80 -1.44 0.15 -6.52
CA ALA A 80 -0.06 0.05 -6.94
C ALA A 80 0.10 -0.47 -8.38
N GLN A 81 -0.74 -1.40 -8.81
CA GLN A 81 -0.77 -1.89 -10.19
C GLN A 81 -1.08 -0.77 -11.19
N ASP A 82 -1.86 0.24 -10.82
CA ASP A 82 -2.20 1.33 -11.74
C ASP A 82 -1.22 2.52 -11.63
N HIS A 83 -0.60 2.73 -10.47
CA HIS A 83 0.08 3.98 -10.16
C HIS A 83 1.54 3.87 -9.73
N LEU A 84 2.09 2.66 -9.57
CA LEU A 84 3.50 2.49 -9.26
C LEU A 84 4.32 2.44 -10.56
N LYS A 85 5.47 3.11 -10.64
CA LYS A 85 6.37 2.99 -11.80
C LYS A 85 6.86 1.55 -11.96
N VAL A 86 7.24 1.17 -13.18
CA VAL A 86 8.14 0.01 -13.39
C VAL A 86 9.40 0.24 -12.54
N HIS A 87 9.89 -0.82 -11.91
CA HIS A 87 10.95 -0.80 -10.90
C HIS A 87 10.59 -0.10 -9.56
N GLY A 88 9.34 0.31 -9.38
CA GLY A 88 8.85 0.86 -8.12
C GLY A 88 8.61 -0.21 -7.05
N ASN A 89 8.40 0.23 -5.80
CA ASN A 89 8.26 -0.66 -4.65
C ASN A 89 6.94 -0.45 -3.90
N LEU A 90 6.39 -1.53 -3.34
CA LEU A 90 5.18 -1.51 -2.52
C LEU A 90 5.46 -2.09 -1.14
N VAL A 91 4.97 -1.41 -0.11
CA VAL A 91 4.89 -1.91 1.27
C VAL A 91 3.46 -1.80 1.75
N VAL A 92 2.86 -2.89 2.20
CA VAL A 92 1.47 -2.90 2.69
C VAL A 92 1.36 -3.69 3.99
N LYS A 93 0.71 -3.11 4.99
CA LYS A 93 0.43 -3.78 6.27
C LYS A 93 -0.71 -4.77 6.12
N ILE A 94 -0.57 -5.92 6.77
CA ILE A 94 -1.63 -6.91 6.95
C ILE A 94 -1.64 -7.45 8.37
N PHE A 95 -2.78 -7.97 8.78
CA PHE A 95 -2.93 -8.84 9.94
C PHE A 95 -2.72 -10.30 9.54
N GLN A 96 -1.86 -11.03 10.24
CA GLN A 96 -1.52 -12.42 9.97
C GLN A 96 -2.59 -13.38 10.53
N GLY A 97 -3.26 -14.10 9.62
CA GLY A 97 -4.31 -15.05 10.01
C GLY A 97 -4.71 -16.10 8.98
N GLY A 98 -4.06 -16.18 7.82
CA GLY A 98 -4.18 -17.32 6.89
C GLY A 98 -4.41 -16.97 5.41
N GLY A 99 -5.06 -15.84 5.10
CA GLY A 99 -5.38 -15.45 3.72
C GLY A 99 -4.29 -14.66 2.99
N GLN A 100 -3.16 -14.36 3.66
CA GLN A 100 -2.01 -13.70 3.03
C GLN A 100 -1.42 -14.48 1.84
N VAL A 101 -1.75 -15.77 1.68
CA VAL A 101 -1.26 -16.62 0.57
C VAL A 101 -1.73 -16.08 -0.77
N GLU A 102 -3.01 -15.73 -0.91
CA GLU A 102 -3.54 -15.22 -2.18
C GLU A 102 -2.99 -13.84 -2.50
N LEU A 103 -2.86 -12.97 -1.49
CA LEU A 103 -2.25 -11.66 -1.65
C LEU A 103 -0.77 -11.76 -2.07
N LEU A 104 -0.01 -12.70 -1.47
CA LEU A 104 1.38 -12.97 -1.88
C LEU A 104 1.47 -13.51 -3.31
N LYS A 105 0.52 -14.35 -3.75
CA LYS A 105 0.47 -14.82 -5.14
C LYS A 105 0.21 -13.66 -6.10
N LEU A 106 -0.79 -12.82 -5.81
CA LEU A 106 -1.08 -11.62 -6.60
C LEU A 106 0.14 -10.70 -6.68
N MET A 107 0.79 -10.38 -5.56
CA MET A 107 1.99 -9.54 -5.59
C MET A 107 3.13 -10.17 -6.40
N ARG A 108 3.28 -11.50 -6.43
CA ARG A 108 4.33 -12.17 -7.20
C ARG A 108 4.13 -12.08 -8.71
N THR A 109 2.93 -11.78 -9.19
CA THR A 109 2.70 -11.50 -10.61
C THR A 109 3.12 -10.07 -10.99
N LEU A 110 3.23 -9.17 -10.00
CA LEU A 110 3.49 -7.74 -10.21
C LEU A 110 4.91 -7.31 -9.88
N PHE A 111 5.65 -8.06 -9.05
CA PHE A 111 6.95 -7.67 -8.51
C PHE A 111 7.99 -8.77 -8.69
N ALA A 112 9.24 -8.40 -9.00
CA ALA A 112 10.34 -9.34 -9.12
C ALA A 112 10.64 -10.07 -7.80
N LYS A 113 10.40 -9.42 -6.66
CA LYS A 113 10.60 -10.02 -5.34
C LYS A 113 9.50 -9.62 -4.37
N VAL A 114 8.89 -10.62 -3.74
CA VAL A 114 7.87 -10.43 -2.69
C VAL A 114 8.29 -11.15 -1.43
N LYS A 115 8.26 -10.45 -0.29
CA LYS A 115 8.58 -11.04 1.02
C LYS A 115 7.69 -10.47 2.13
N PRO A 116 7.27 -11.31 3.09
CA PRO A 116 6.77 -10.81 4.36
C PRO A 116 7.92 -10.18 5.17
N PHE A 117 7.60 -9.16 5.95
CA PHE A 117 8.51 -8.46 6.83
C PHE A 117 7.79 -8.15 8.16
N LYS A 118 8.32 -8.66 9.26
CA LYS A 118 7.87 -8.30 10.62
C LYS A 118 8.90 -7.32 11.21
N PRO A 119 8.55 -6.05 11.47
CA PRO A 119 9.45 -5.10 12.09
C PRO A 119 9.87 -5.58 13.49
N LYS A 120 11.14 -5.37 13.85
CA LYS A 120 11.66 -5.69 15.20
C LYS A 120 10.97 -4.90 16.32
N ALA A 121 10.29 -3.80 15.98
CA ALA A 121 9.58 -2.93 16.91
C ALA A 121 8.14 -3.38 17.20
N CYS A 122 7.60 -4.35 16.45
CA CYS A 122 6.30 -4.92 16.77
C CYS A 122 6.41 -5.76 18.04
N ARG A 123 5.49 -5.58 18.98
CA ARG A 123 5.39 -6.43 20.19
C ARG A 123 5.18 -7.89 19.77
N ASP A 124 5.67 -8.83 20.56
CA ASP A 124 5.57 -10.26 20.26
C ASP A 124 4.12 -10.73 20.05
N ASP A 125 3.17 -10.09 20.76
CA ASP A 125 1.73 -10.37 20.68
C ASP A 125 1.02 -9.72 19.48
N SER A 126 1.71 -8.86 18.72
CA SER A 126 1.17 -8.28 17.49
C SER A 126 1.24 -9.31 16.36
N PHE A 127 0.09 -9.58 15.75
CA PHE A 127 -0.02 -10.38 14.53
C PHE A 127 0.06 -9.52 13.26
N GLU A 128 0.45 -8.24 13.36
CA GLU A 128 0.71 -7.43 12.17
C GLU A 128 2.04 -7.79 11.52
N ILE A 129 2.03 -7.83 10.19
CA ILE A 129 3.22 -7.95 9.35
C ILE A 129 3.06 -7.03 8.13
N TYR A 130 4.16 -6.78 7.43
CA TYR A 130 4.14 -6.07 6.15
C TYR A 130 4.45 -7.03 5.02
N LEU A 131 3.77 -6.88 3.90
CA LEU A 131 4.18 -7.48 2.64
C LEU A 131 4.95 -6.44 1.84
N VAL A 132 6.14 -6.85 1.37
CA VAL A 132 7.05 -5.99 0.62
C VAL A 132 7.21 -6.55 -0.78
N GLY A 133 6.71 -5.80 -1.77
CA GLY A 133 6.95 -6.02 -3.20
C GLY A 133 8.07 -5.09 -3.67
N LEU A 134 9.13 -5.67 -4.24
CA LEU A 134 10.26 -4.94 -4.76
C LEU A 134 10.33 -5.11 -6.26
N ASP A 135 10.71 -4.02 -6.94
CA ASP A 135 10.98 -4.00 -8.36
C ASP A 135 9.76 -4.44 -9.19
N ARG A 136 8.78 -3.53 -9.30
CA ARG A 136 7.56 -3.75 -10.09
C ARG A 136 7.94 -4.11 -11.52
N LEU A 137 7.39 -5.22 -12.01
CA LEU A 137 7.59 -5.71 -13.36
C LEU A 137 6.87 -4.82 -14.39
N GLU A 138 7.44 -4.76 -15.58
CA GLU A 138 6.76 -4.20 -16.73
C GLU A 138 5.62 -5.15 -17.14
N MET A 139 4.42 -4.61 -17.29
CA MET A 139 3.31 -5.38 -17.84
C MET A 139 3.58 -5.48 -19.35
N GLU A 140 3.77 -6.70 -19.88
CA GLU A 140 3.76 -6.88 -21.33
C GLU A 140 2.47 -6.26 -21.87
N GLY A 141 2.62 -5.26 -22.75
CA GLY A 141 1.49 -4.48 -23.25
C GLY A 141 0.39 -5.41 -23.73
N GLY A 142 -0.83 -5.18 -23.24
CA GLY A 142 -2.04 -5.82 -23.72
C GLY A 142 -2.27 -5.47 -25.19
N ALA A 143 -1.55 -6.13 -26.09
CA ALA A 143 -2.02 -6.39 -27.42
C ALA A 143 -2.98 -7.57 -27.28
N CYS A 144 -4.27 -7.28 -27.36
CA CYS A 144 -5.27 -8.26 -27.76
C CYS A 144 -4.74 -8.93 -29.04
N LYS A 145 -4.19 -10.14 -28.93
CA LYS A 145 -3.88 -10.96 -30.10
C LYS A 145 -5.19 -11.62 -30.51
N SER A 146 -5.77 -11.04 -31.58
CA SER A 146 -6.81 -11.53 -32.50
C SER A 146 -8.11 -12.04 -31.91
#